data_AF-A0A7C1A1X2-F1
#
_entry.id   AF-A0A7C1A1X2-F1
#
_cell.length_a   1.000
_cell.length_b   1.000
_cell.length_c   1.000
_cell.angle_alpha   90.00
_cell.angle_beta   90.00
_cell.angle_gamma   90.00
#
_symmetry.space_group_name_H-M   'P 1'
#
loop_
_entity.id
_entity.type
_entity.pdbx_description
1 polymer ?
#
loop_
_entity_poly.entity_id
_entity_poly.type
_entity_poly.pdbx_seq_one_letter_code
_entity_poly.pdbx_strand_id
1 'polypeptide(L)'
;MDDNLKKAILELKDECKIFCLMDDAEMEQVIPYFEAVNYPAGSVLFNEGDTGSFIGFVRSGKLEVKKETEFKGRQIVLAVLGKGSFVGELSILDEQPRSATVVALEDSKLFLLKRDALDS
;
A
#
# COMPACT_ATOMS: atom_id res chain seq x y z
N MET A 1 -1.32 19.92 6.38
CA MET A 1 -0.67 18.61 6.64
C MET A 1 0.49 18.85 7.58
N ASP A 2 0.77 17.96 8.53
CA ASP A 2 1.86 18.18 9.49
C ASP A 2 3.25 18.03 8.82
N ASP A 3 4.24 18.82 9.25
CA ASP A 3 5.58 18.84 8.65
C ASP A 3 6.32 17.50 8.80
N ASN A 4 6.00 16.71 9.83
CA ASN A 4 6.61 15.39 10.04
C ASN A 4 6.06 14.35 9.05
N LEU A 5 4.79 14.43 8.69
CA LEU A 5 4.14 13.59 7.69
C LEU A 5 4.68 13.91 6.31
N LYS A 6 4.83 15.21 5.97
CA LYS A 6 5.46 15.64 4.72
C LYS A 6 6.86 15.05 4.60
N LYS A 7 7.69 15.20 5.64
CA LYS A 7 9.05 14.65 5.67
C LYS A 7 9.05 13.13 5.50
N ALA A 8 8.17 12.42 6.19
CA ALA A 8 8.11 10.96 6.11
C ALA A 8 7.65 10.44 4.73
N ILE A 9 6.80 11.20 4.01
CA ILE A 9 6.42 10.86 2.62
C ILE A 9 7.57 11.17 1.66
N LEU A 10 8.33 12.24 1.87
CA LEU A 10 9.54 12.51 1.07
C LEU A 10 10.60 11.42 1.26
N GLU A 11 10.80 10.92 2.48
CA GLU A 11 11.68 9.76 2.73
C GLU A 11 11.21 8.50 1.98
N LEU A 12 9.90 8.35 1.77
CA LEU A 12 9.34 7.21 1.04
C LEU A 12 9.73 7.20 -0.44
N LYS A 13 9.97 8.38 -1.05
CA LYS A 13 10.47 8.49 -2.43
C LYS A 13 11.78 7.72 -2.62
N ASP A 14 12.68 7.79 -1.64
CA ASP A 14 13.99 7.13 -1.71
C ASP A 14 13.89 5.61 -1.47
N GLU A 15 12.86 5.17 -0.75
CA GLU A 15 12.66 3.77 -0.38
C GLU A 15 11.83 2.98 -1.40
N CYS A 16 10.87 3.64 -2.05
CA CYS A 16 9.93 3.01 -2.97
C CYS A 16 10.29 3.29 -4.44
N LYS A 17 10.66 2.22 -5.17
CA LYS A 17 11.06 2.29 -6.59
C LYS A 17 10.01 2.91 -7.52
N ILE A 18 8.73 2.90 -7.15
CA ILE A 18 7.67 3.49 -7.99
C ILE A 18 7.82 5.02 -8.11
N PHE A 19 8.47 5.68 -7.14
CA PHE A 19 8.68 7.13 -7.12
C PHE A 19 10.07 7.55 -7.62
N CYS A 20 10.90 6.63 -8.11
CA CYS A 20 12.28 6.94 -8.47
C CYS A 20 12.43 7.92 -9.65
N LEU A 21 11.37 8.12 -10.43
CA LEU A 21 11.35 9.05 -11.56
C LEU A 21 10.79 10.43 -11.20
N MET A 22 10.28 10.62 -9.98
CA MET A 22 9.66 11.87 -9.56
C MET A 22 10.69 12.79 -8.90
N ASP A 23 10.68 14.08 -9.23
CA ASP A 23 11.44 15.09 -8.50
C ASP A 23 10.73 15.52 -7.20
N ASP A 24 11.37 16.36 -6.39
CA ASP A 24 10.78 16.78 -5.10
C ASP A 24 9.54 17.66 -5.30
N ALA A 25 9.48 18.44 -6.37
CA ALA A 25 8.33 19.31 -6.66
C ALA A 25 7.12 18.51 -7.13
N GLU A 26 7.32 17.47 -7.94
CA GLU A 26 6.29 16.49 -8.32
C GLU A 26 5.82 15.72 -7.08
N MET A 27 6.74 15.33 -6.21
CA MET A 27 6.40 14.64 -4.97
C MET A 27 5.55 15.51 -4.03
N GLU A 28 5.85 16.82 -3.95
CA GLU A 28 5.05 17.79 -3.21
C GLU A 28 3.61 17.92 -3.71
N GLN A 29 3.35 17.70 -5.00
CA GLN A 29 2.01 17.74 -5.58
C GLN A 29 1.17 16.52 -5.20
N VAL A 30 1.79 15.35 -5.03
CA VAL A 30 1.07 14.11 -4.69
C VAL A 30 0.92 13.90 -3.18
N ILE A 31 1.77 14.52 -2.38
CA ILE A 31 1.72 14.48 -0.91
C ILE A 31 0.31 14.70 -0.31
N PRO A 32 -0.50 15.69 -0.74
CA PRO A 32 -1.82 15.96 -0.17
C PRO A 32 -2.81 14.80 -0.30
N TYR A 33 -2.54 13.85 -1.17
CA TYR A 33 -3.39 12.71 -1.44
C TYR A 33 -3.04 11.46 -0.64
N PHE A 34 -1.96 11.52 0.14
CA PHE A 34 -1.59 10.46 1.06
C PHE A 34 -2.34 10.56 2.38
N GLU A 35 -2.76 9.41 2.89
CA GLU A 35 -3.32 9.27 4.23
C GLU A 35 -2.45 8.33 5.07
N ALA A 36 -2.08 8.73 6.28
CA ALA A 36 -1.35 7.87 7.22
C ALA A 36 -2.32 7.00 8.03
N VAL A 37 -2.16 5.69 7.97
CA VAL A 37 -3.04 4.72 8.63
C VAL A 37 -2.22 3.70 9.45
N ASN A 38 -2.75 3.33 10.61
CA ASN A 38 -2.18 2.28 11.45
C ASN A 38 -3.06 1.03 11.38
N TYR A 39 -2.44 -0.12 11.13
CA TYR A 39 -3.08 -1.43 11.13
C TYR A 39 -2.48 -2.29 12.26
N PRO A 40 -3.26 -2.58 13.32
CA PRO A 40 -2.83 -3.53 14.34
C PRO A 40 -2.54 -4.92 13.76
N ALA A 41 -1.66 -5.68 14.43
CA ALA A 41 -1.41 -7.07 14.08
C ALA A 41 -2.71 -7.88 13.90
N GLY A 42 -2.78 -8.67 12.83
CA GLY A 42 -3.95 -9.46 12.44
C GLY A 42 -5.01 -8.70 11.63
N SER A 43 -4.88 -7.38 11.47
CA SER A 43 -5.84 -6.60 10.69
C SER A 43 -5.74 -6.90 9.20
N VAL A 44 -6.90 -7.05 8.54
CA VAL A 44 -6.98 -7.17 7.08
C VAL A 44 -6.97 -5.77 6.48
N LEU A 45 -6.04 -5.51 5.56
CA LEU A 45 -6.02 -4.26 4.79
C LEU A 45 -7.12 -4.29 3.72
N PHE A 46 -7.20 -5.39 3.00
CA PHE A 46 -8.25 -5.71 2.03
C PHE A 46 -8.22 -7.21 1.70
N ASN A 47 -9.33 -7.72 1.18
CA ASN A 47 -9.45 -9.10 0.72
C ASN A 47 -9.27 -9.19 -0.80
N GLU A 48 -8.86 -10.38 -1.25
CA GLU A 48 -8.99 -10.77 -2.65
C GLU A 48 -10.43 -10.58 -3.13
N GLY A 49 -10.60 -9.98 -4.31
CA GLY A 49 -11.90 -9.69 -4.89
C GLY A 49 -12.55 -8.38 -4.45
N ASP A 50 -12.02 -7.68 -3.44
CA ASP A 50 -12.51 -6.36 -3.06
C ASP A 50 -12.24 -5.33 -4.19
N THR A 51 -13.07 -4.31 -4.30
CA THR A 51 -12.79 -3.17 -5.20
C THR A 51 -11.60 -2.38 -4.66
N GLY A 52 -10.56 -2.18 -5.47
CA GLY A 52 -9.41 -1.37 -5.08
C GLY A 52 -9.68 0.13 -5.16
N SER A 53 -9.30 0.85 -4.10
CA SER A 53 -9.46 2.30 -3.98
C SER A 53 -8.18 3.04 -3.58
N PHE A 54 -7.10 2.30 -3.30
CA PHE A 54 -5.81 2.89 -2.90
C PHE A 54 -4.63 1.96 -3.18
N ILE A 55 -3.43 2.53 -3.20
CA ILE A 55 -2.14 1.83 -3.09
C ILE A 55 -1.60 2.06 -1.67
N GLY A 56 -1.17 0.99 -1.00
CA GLY A 56 -0.62 1.07 0.35
C GLY A 56 0.90 0.97 0.34
N PHE A 57 1.58 1.86 1.05
CA PHE A 57 3.03 1.92 1.18
C PHE A 57 3.45 1.65 2.62
N VAL A 58 4.33 0.68 2.84
CA VAL A 58 4.72 0.23 4.19
C VAL A 58 5.80 1.16 4.75
N ARG A 59 5.45 1.93 5.77
CA ARG A 59 6.38 2.77 6.53
C ARG A 59 7.10 1.97 7.62
N SER A 60 6.38 1.08 8.29
CA SER A 60 6.91 0.15 9.29
C SER A 60 5.97 -1.03 9.47
N GLY A 61 6.48 -2.14 9.98
CA GLY A 61 5.71 -3.37 10.19
C GLY A 61 5.94 -4.40 9.08
N LYS A 62 5.10 -5.43 9.07
CA LYS A 62 5.09 -6.51 8.07
C LYS A 62 3.68 -6.85 7.64
N LEU A 63 3.51 -7.05 6.34
CA LEU A 63 2.27 -7.50 5.73
C LEU A 63 2.46 -8.85 5.06
N GLU A 64 1.50 -9.74 5.20
CA GLU A 64 1.39 -10.98 4.44
C GLU A 64 0.45 -10.76 3.25
N VAL A 65 0.91 -11.14 2.06
CA VAL A 65 0.08 -11.21 0.86
C VAL A 65 -0.25 -12.67 0.61
N LYS A 66 -1.54 -13.01 0.57
CA LYS A 66 -2.00 -14.39 0.40
C LYS A 66 -3.17 -14.49 -0.56
N LYS A 67 -3.25 -15.62 -1.26
CA LYS A 67 -4.27 -15.88 -2.27
C LYS A 67 -4.99 -17.18 -1.98
N GLU A 68 -6.29 -17.23 -2.25
CA GLU A 68 -7.00 -18.51 -2.25
C GLU A 68 -6.52 -19.42 -3.39
N THR A 69 -6.43 -20.71 -3.10
CA THR A 69 -6.16 -21.73 -4.11
C THR A 69 -7.46 -22.28 -4.69
N GLU A 70 -7.37 -23.10 -5.74
CA GLU A 70 -8.51 -23.87 -6.26
C GLU A 70 -9.16 -24.77 -5.21
N PHE A 71 -8.42 -25.16 -4.16
CA PHE A 71 -8.95 -25.92 -3.04
C PHE A 71 -9.53 -24.98 -1.98
N LYS A 72 -10.85 -24.98 -1.86
CA LYS A 72 -11.59 -24.15 -0.89
C LYS A 72 -10.97 -24.22 0.52
N GLY A 73 -10.71 -23.04 1.10
CA GLY A 73 -10.14 -22.91 2.44
C GLY A 73 -8.63 -23.12 2.52
N ARG A 74 -7.94 -23.36 1.40
CA ARG A 74 -6.48 -23.33 1.34
C ARG A 74 -6.00 -22.03 0.74
N GLN A 75 -5.01 -21.43 1.40
CA GLN A 75 -4.35 -20.20 0.97
C GLN A 75 -2.87 -20.47 0.76
N ILE A 76 -2.27 -19.77 -0.21
CA ILE A 76 -0.82 -19.71 -0.39
C ILE A 76 -0.33 -18.30 -0.04
N VAL A 77 0.80 -18.22 0.65
CA VAL A 77 1.50 -16.96 0.89
C VAL A 77 2.32 -16.63 -0.36
N LEU A 78 2.02 -15.50 -0.98
CA LEU A 78 2.72 -15.02 -2.17
C LEU A 78 3.96 -14.23 -1.79
N ALA A 79 3.87 -13.42 -0.74
CA ALA A 79 4.97 -12.56 -0.27
C ALA A 79 4.76 -12.11 1.18
N VAL A 80 5.85 -11.70 1.82
CA VAL A 80 5.84 -10.89 3.04
C VAL A 80 6.49 -9.55 2.72
N LEU A 81 5.73 -8.47 2.90
CA LEU A 81 6.14 -7.10 2.59
C LEU A 81 6.56 -6.38 3.87
N GLY A 82 7.63 -5.60 3.80
CA GLY A 82 8.13 -4.78 4.89
C GLY A 82 8.34 -3.34 4.46
N LYS A 83 9.00 -2.55 5.31
CA LYS A 83 9.33 -1.13 5.04
C LYS A 83 9.87 -0.91 3.61
N GLY A 84 9.37 0.11 2.94
CA GLY A 84 9.73 0.45 1.55
C GLY A 84 9.02 -0.37 0.47
N SER A 85 8.22 -1.36 0.86
CA SER A 85 7.35 -2.09 -0.07
C SER A 85 6.02 -1.37 -0.26
N PHE A 86 5.34 -1.65 -1.36
CA PHE A 86 3.99 -1.18 -1.63
C PHE A 86 3.09 -2.33 -2.11
N VAL A 87 1.78 -2.14 -2.03
CA VAL A 87 0.79 -3.18 -2.36
C VAL A 87 -0.54 -2.61 -2.84
N GLY A 88 -1.24 -3.36 -3.69
CA GLY A 88 -2.57 -3.02 -4.18
C GLY A 88 -2.56 -2.21 -5.47
N GLU A 89 -1.38 -1.96 -6.04
CA GLU A 89 -1.15 -1.28 -7.31
C GLU A 89 -1.90 -1.93 -8.47
N LEU A 90 -1.93 -3.26 -8.55
CA LEU A 90 -2.52 -3.99 -9.67
C LEU A 90 -4.01 -3.66 -9.87
N SER A 91 -4.75 -3.54 -8.76
CA SER A 91 -6.17 -3.24 -8.81
C SER A 91 -6.46 -1.82 -9.33
N ILE A 92 -5.51 -0.91 -9.14
CA ILE A 92 -5.61 0.47 -9.64
C ILE A 92 -5.17 0.54 -11.11
N LEU A 93 -4.08 -0.14 -11.47
CA LEU A 93 -3.51 -0.10 -12.82
C LEU A 93 -4.36 -0.87 -13.85
N ASP A 94 -4.86 -2.05 -13.48
CA ASP A 94 -5.60 -2.92 -14.39
C ASP A 94 -7.14 -2.75 -14.27
N GLU A 95 -7.58 -1.87 -13.37
CA GLU A 95 -8.98 -1.66 -13.00
C GLU A 95 -9.74 -2.94 -12.61
N GLN A 96 -9.00 -3.95 -12.14
CA GLN A 96 -9.55 -5.22 -11.67
C GLN A 96 -9.73 -5.21 -10.15
N PRO A 97 -10.53 -6.12 -9.58
CA PRO A 97 -10.57 -6.34 -8.14
C PRO A 97 -9.19 -6.68 -7.55
N ARG A 98 -9.02 -6.55 -6.23
CA ARG A 98 -7.80 -6.94 -5.52
C ARG A 98 -7.42 -8.38 -5.86
N SER A 99 -6.18 -8.58 -6.31
CA SER A 99 -5.70 -9.89 -6.79
C SER A 99 -5.33 -10.88 -5.68
N ALA A 100 -5.24 -10.40 -4.43
CA ALA A 100 -4.88 -11.16 -3.25
C ALA A 100 -5.37 -10.44 -1.98
N THR A 101 -5.47 -11.19 -0.88
CA THR A 101 -5.74 -10.67 0.46
C THR A 101 -4.45 -10.20 1.12
N VAL A 102 -4.51 -9.09 1.85
CA VAL A 102 -3.35 -8.54 2.57
C VAL A 102 -3.67 -8.36 4.04
N VAL A 103 -2.81 -8.90 4.91
CA VAL A 103 -2.99 -8.90 6.37
C VAL A 103 -1.75 -8.37 7.06
N ALA A 104 -1.92 -7.54 8.09
CA ALA A 104 -0.82 -7.13 8.95
C ALA A 104 -0.36 -8.29 9.84
N LEU A 105 0.91 -8.69 9.74
CA LEU A 105 1.51 -9.73 10.61
C LEU A 105 1.93 -9.15 11.97
N GLU A 106 2.23 -7.86 12.00
CA GLU A 106 2.57 -7.08 13.20
C GLU A 106 1.97 -5.67 13.06
N ASP A 107 2.00 -4.88 14.13
CA ASP A 107 1.54 -3.50 14.10
C ASP A 107 2.26 -2.72 13.00
N SER A 108 1.49 -2.31 12.00
CA SER A 108 2.00 -1.77 10.74
C SER A 108 1.51 -0.34 10.52
N LYS A 109 2.40 0.52 10.03
CA LYS A 109 2.08 1.89 9.65
C LYS A 109 2.21 2.01 8.15
N LEU A 110 1.18 2.53 7.51
CA LEU A 110 1.13 2.68 6.07
C LEU A 110 0.82 4.13 5.68
N PHE A 111 1.32 4.51 4.51
CA PHE A 111 0.75 5.62 3.76
C PHE A 111 -0.13 5.06 2.65
N LEU A 112 -1.36 5.56 2.53
CA LEU A 112 -2.31 5.15 1.50
C LEU A 112 -2.43 6.27 0.48
N LEU A 113 -2.20 5.97 -0.80
CA LEU A 113 -2.47 6.87 -1.92
C LEU A 113 -3.80 6.47 -2.55
N LYS A 114 -4.83 7.33 -2.43
CA LYS A 114 -6.17 7.04 -2.96
C LYS A 114 -6.23 7.18 -4.47
N ARG A 115 -7.10 6.41 -5.12
CA ARG A 115 -7.29 6.42 -6.58
C ARG A 115 -7.65 7.82 -7.12
N ASP A 116 -8.52 8.54 -6.42
CA ASP A 116 -8.98 9.89 -6.83
C ASP A 116 -7.83 10.90 -7.00
N ALA A 117 -6.64 10.57 -6.51
CA ALA A 117 -5.41 11.33 -6.66
C ALA A 117 -4.58 11.02 -7.92
N LEU A 118 -4.78 9.83 -8.49
CA LEU A 118 -4.02 9.33 -9.63
C LEU A 118 -4.68 9.70 -10.96
N ASP A 119 -5.99 9.96 -10.93
CA ASP A 119 -6.80 10.32 -12.10
C ASP A 119 -6.91 11.85 -12.32
N SER A 120 -6.18 12.66 -11.52
CA SER A 120 -6.23 14.14 -11.55
C SER A 120 -4.98 14.79 -12.15
#